data_AF-A0A257JBX2-F1
#
_entry.id   AF-A0A257JBX2-F1
#
_cell.length_a   1.000
_cell.length_b   1.000
_cell.length_c   1.000
_cell.angle_alpha   90.00
_cell.angle_beta   90.00
_cell.angle_gamma   90.00
#
_symmetry.space_group_name_H-M   'P 1'
#
loop_
_entity.id
_entity.type
_entity.pdbx_description
1 polymer ?
#
loop_
_entity_poly.entity_id
_entity_poly.type
_entity_poly.pdbx_seq_one_letter_code
_entity_poly.pdbx_strand_id
1 'polypeptide(L)'
;IAFFELPNQPDMGKDSNTPDWVQHIAFEVADLDALLAAKVHIEGQGVDVIGPTCHGIFQSIYFFDPNGHRLELACNIGTADQYAEMQRTAPVMLREWSETKKAPRHKA
;
A
#
# COMPACT_ATOMS: atom_id res chain seq x y z
N ILE A 1 -0.97 -3.62 16.19
CA ILE A 1 -2.08 -4.50 15.74
C ILE A 1 -2.63 -5.22 16.95
N ALA A 2 -3.95 -5.40 17.02
CA ALA A 2 -4.62 -6.22 18.02
C ALA A 2 -5.50 -7.25 17.29
N PHE A 3 -5.70 -8.42 17.89
CA PHE A 3 -6.51 -9.50 17.33
C PHE A 3 -7.66 -9.83 18.27
N PHE A 4 -8.84 -10.04 17.69
CA PHE A 4 -10.06 -10.40 18.41
C PHE A 4 -10.74 -11.56 17.69
N GLU A 5 -11.33 -12.47 18.46
CA GLU A 5 -12.13 -13.57 17.93
C GLU A 5 -13.61 -13.21 18.07
N LEU A 6 -14.37 -13.36 16.98
CA LEU A 6 -15.80 -13.04 16.94
C LEU A 6 -16.63 -14.26 16.52
N PRO A 7 -16.59 -15.37 17.28
CA PRO A 7 -17.14 -16.66 16.82
C PRO A 7 -18.68 -16.68 16.68
N ASN A 8 -19.35 -15.67 17.25
CA ASN A 8 -20.80 -15.53 17.26
C ASN A 8 -21.31 -14.39 16.35
N GLN A 9 -20.44 -13.77 15.57
CA GLN A 9 -20.81 -12.70 14.64
C GLN A 9 -20.84 -13.23 13.20
N PRO A 10 -21.55 -12.56 12.28
CA PRO A 10 -21.41 -12.83 10.86
C PRO A 10 -19.96 -12.66 10.39
N ASP A 11 -19.59 -13.36 9.31
CA ASP A 11 -18.30 -13.21 8.66
C ASP A 11 -18.04 -11.75 8.26
N MET A 12 -16.77 -11.35 8.33
CA MET A 12 -16.36 -10.00 7.96
C MET A 12 -16.69 -9.72 6.48
N GLY A 13 -17.53 -8.72 6.24
CA GLY A 13 -17.83 -8.21 4.89
C GLY A 13 -16.80 -7.20 4.39
N LYS A 14 -16.91 -6.83 3.12
CA LYS A 14 -16.14 -5.76 2.47
C LYS A 14 -17.06 -4.59 2.07
N ASP A 15 -16.49 -3.40 1.89
CA ASP A 15 -17.22 -2.26 1.32
C ASP A 15 -17.43 -2.46 -0.18
N SER A 16 -18.70 -2.56 -0.60
CA SER A 16 -19.08 -2.77 -1.99
C SER A 16 -18.88 -1.55 -2.89
N ASN A 17 -18.62 -0.36 -2.33
CA ASN A 17 -18.38 0.86 -3.12
C ASN A 17 -16.92 0.99 -3.58
N THR A 18 -16.01 0.15 -3.07
CA THR A 18 -14.59 0.21 -3.38
C THR A 18 -14.09 -1.13 -3.94
N PRO A 19 -13.29 -1.13 -5.02
CA PRO A 19 -12.64 -2.35 -5.49
C PRO A 19 -11.78 -3.02 -4.39
N ASP A 20 -11.60 -4.34 -4.49
CA ASP A 20 -10.85 -5.18 -3.54
C ASP A 20 -9.40 -4.75 -3.31
N TRP A 21 -8.84 -3.90 -4.18
CA TRP A 21 -7.48 -3.40 -4.04
C TRP A 21 -7.37 -2.08 -3.28
N VAL A 22 -8.46 -1.36 -3.07
CA VAL A 22 -8.42 -0.01 -2.49
C VAL A 22 -8.10 -0.04 -1.01
N GLN A 23 -8.78 -0.88 -0.23
CA GLN A 23 -8.58 -0.94 1.22
C GLN A 23 -7.38 -1.83 1.53
N HIS A 24 -6.25 -1.22 1.89
CA HIS A 24 -5.05 -1.93 2.32
C HIS A 24 -4.25 -1.13 3.34
N ILE A 25 -3.39 -1.83 4.06
CA ILE A 25 -2.42 -1.23 4.99
C ILE A 25 -1.03 -1.52 4.44
N ALA A 26 -0.26 -0.45 4.22
CA ALA A 26 1.13 -0.54 3.76
C ALA A 26 2.10 -0.49 4.94
N PHE A 27 3.07 -1.40 4.93
CA PHE A 27 4.20 -1.40 5.85
C PHE A 27 5.50 -1.18 5.07
N GLU A 28 6.32 -0.26 5.55
CA GLU A 28 7.63 -0.01 4.97
C GLU A 28 8.61 -1.13 5.34
N VAL A 29 9.38 -1.60 4.37
CA VAL A 29 10.53 -2.49 4.57
C VAL A 29 11.82 -1.76 4.21
N ALA A 30 12.95 -2.26 4.73
CA ALA A 30 14.22 -1.54 4.69
C ALA A 30 14.71 -1.22 3.27
N ASP A 31 14.61 -2.19 2.35
CA ASP A 31 15.13 -2.08 0.99
C ASP A 31 14.48 -3.10 0.05
N LEU A 32 14.92 -3.10 -1.21
CA LEU A 32 14.41 -3.99 -2.25
C LEU A 32 14.73 -5.46 -1.97
N ASP A 33 15.89 -5.76 -1.38
CA ASP A 33 16.28 -7.13 -1.05
C ASP A 33 15.37 -7.70 0.04
N ALA A 34 15.06 -6.91 1.07
CA ALA A 34 14.08 -7.24 2.10
C ALA A 34 12.67 -7.43 1.50
N LEU A 35 12.26 -6.60 0.55
CA LEU A 35 10.97 -6.74 -0.15
C LEU A 35 10.88 -8.07 -0.92
N LEU A 36 11.93 -8.41 -1.68
CA LEU A 36 11.99 -9.65 -2.45
C LEU A 36 12.10 -10.88 -1.55
N ALA A 37 12.86 -10.81 -0.46
CA ALA A 37 12.94 -11.87 0.54
C ALA A 37 11.58 -12.11 1.22
N ALA A 38 10.86 -11.04 1.57
CA ALA A 38 9.52 -11.12 2.12
C ALA A 38 8.54 -11.76 1.13
N LYS A 39 8.60 -11.38 -0.15
CA LYS A 39 7.79 -12.00 -1.22
C LYS A 39 7.99 -13.52 -1.24
N VAL A 40 9.24 -13.98 -1.34
CA VAL A 40 9.56 -15.43 -1.37
C VAL A 40 9.08 -16.13 -0.10
N HIS A 41 9.27 -15.50 1.07
CA HIS A 41 8.80 -16.06 2.34
C HIS A 41 7.28 -16.25 2.35
N ILE A 42 6.52 -15.24 1.94
CA ILE A 42 5.05 -15.24 1.93
C ILE A 42 4.51 -16.25 0.91
N GLU A 43 5.05 -16.27 -0.31
CA GLU A 43 4.72 -17.28 -1.32
C GLU A 43 5.01 -18.71 -0.81
N GLY A 44 6.11 -18.87 -0.05
CA GLY A 44 6.47 -20.13 0.60
C GLY A 44 5.48 -20.58 1.70
N GLN A 45 4.62 -19.69 2.20
CA GLN A 45 3.50 -20.04 3.10
C GLN A 45 2.21 -20.39 2.33
N GLY A 46 2.26 -20.45 1.00
CA GLY A 46 1.09 -20.72 0.16
C GLY A 46 0.16 -19.52 -0.02
N VAL A 47 0.65 -18.30 0.23
CA VAL A 47 -0.09 -17.06 0.02
C VAL A 47 0.28 -16.47 -1.34
N ASP A 48 -0.71 -16.17 -2.17
CA ASP A 48 -0.48 -15.52 -3.46
C ASP A 48 -0.04 -14.06 -3.28
N VAL A 49 1.05 -13.68 -3.96
CA VAL A 49 1.63 -12.33 -3.89
C VAL A 49 1.65 -11.68 -5.27
N ILE A 50 1.16 -10.44 -5.35
CA ILE A 50 1.23 -9.58 -6.53
C ILE A 50 2.43 -8.64 -6.40
N GLY A 51 3.20 -8.48 -7.48
CA GLY A 51 4.33 -7.56 -7.58
C GLY A 51 5.70 -8.26 -7.68
N PRO A 52 6.80 -7.52 -7.53
CA PRO A 52 6.86 -6.10 -7.17
C PRO A 52 6.25 -5.18 -8.24
N THR A 53 5.54 -4.16 -7.79
CA THR A 53 4.97 -3.09 -8.62
C THR A 53 5.79 -1.82 -8.41
N CYS A 54 6.13 -1.11 -9.49
CA CYS A 54 6.88 0.14 -9.41
C CYS A 54 5.94 1.34 -9.41
N HIS A 55 6.06 2.18 -8.38
CA HIS A 55 5.28 3.42 -8.19
C HIS A 55 6.15 4.67 -8.36
N GLY A 56 7.25 4.57 -9.11
CA GLY A 56 8.21 5.65 -9.33
C GLY A 56 9.24 5.78 -8.22
N ILE A 57 8.82 6.16 -7.01
CA ILE A 57 9.73 6.39 -5.86
C ILE A 57 9.77 5.24 -4.85
N PHE A 58 8.89 4.25 -5.01
CA PHE A 58 8.87 3.05 -4.18
C PHE A 58 8.45 1.86 -5.02
N GLN A 59 8.83 0.66 -4.59
CA GLN A 59 8.30 -0.59 -5.09
C GLN A 59 7.52 -1.29 -4.01
N SER A 60 6.51 -2.06 -4.38
CA SER A 60 5.70 -2.77 -3.40
C SER A 60 5.17 -4.11 -3.89
N ILE A 61 4.86 -4.98 -2.92
CA ILE A 61 4.14 -6.24 -3.14
C ILE A 61 2.82 -6.21 -2.37
N TYR A 62 1.82 -6.92 -2.87
CA TYR A 62 0.48 -6.98 -2.28
C TYR A 62 0.03 -8.42 -2.09
N PHE A 63 -0.64 -8.70 -0.98
CA PHE A 63 -1.22 -10.01 -0.69
C PHE A 63 -2.39 -9.86 0.28
N PHE A 64 -3.19 -10.92 0.43
CA PHE A 64 -4.21 -11.00 1.47
C PHE A 64 -3.68 -11.84 2.63
N ASP A 65 -3.89 -11.36 3.85
CA ASP A 65 -3.66 -12.17 5.04
C ASP A 65 -4.76 -13.26 5.17
N PRO A 66 -4.58 -14.24 6.05
CA PRO A 66 -5.58 -15.29 6.27
C PRO A 66 -6.96 -14.79 6.73
N ASN A 67 -7.05 -13.55 7.25
CA ASN A 67 -8.29 -12.92 7.68
C ASN A 67 -8.96 -12.11 6.56
N GLY A 68 -8.37 -12.05 5.35
CA GLY A 68 -8.89 -11.31 4.21
C GLY A 68 -8.52 -9.82 4.18
N HIS A 69 -7.62 -9.36 5.04
CA HIS A 69 -7.06 -8.02 4.97
C HIS A 69 -6.00 -7.94 3.88
N ARG A 70 -6.13 -6.97 2.97
CA ARG A 70 -5.09 -6.71 1.99
C ARG A 70 -3.95 -5.94 2.64
N LEU A 71 -2.75 -6.49 2.52
CA LEU A 71 -1.53 -5.88 3.01
C LEU A 71 -0.64 -5.50 1.84
N GLU A 72 0.13 -4.43 2.03
CA GLU A 72 1.20 -3.99 1.15
C GLU A 72 2.51 -3.97 1.94
N LEU A 73 3.58 -4.53 1.36
CA LEU A 73 4.93 -4.21 1.80
C LEU A 73 5.56 -3.30 0.74
N ALA A 74 6.16 -2.19 1.17
CA ALA A 74 6.72 -1.20 0.27
C ALA A 74 8.17 -0.87 0.65
N CYS A 75 9.06 -0.77 -0.32
CA CYS A 75 10.42 -0.27 -0.14
C CYS A 75 10.61 1.03 -0.92
N ASN A 76 11.14 2.04 -0.24
CA ASN A 76 11.49 3.33 -0.84
C ASN A 76 12.73 3.18 -1.75
N ILE A 77 12.62 3.63 -3.01
CA ILE A 77 13.69 3.57 -4.03
C ILE A 77 13.97 4.94 -4.68
N GLY A 78 13.33 6.00 -4.20
CA GLY A 78 13.45 7.34 -4.75
C GLY A 78 14.82 7.96 -4.46
N THR A 79 15.19 8.91 -5.31
CA THR A 79 16.37 9.76 -5.10
C THR A 79 16.04 10.92 -4.15
N ALA A 80 17.08 11.50 -3.55
CA ALA A 80 16.93 12.69 -2.70
C ALA A 80 16.22 13.85 -3.43
N ASP A 81 16.54 14.06 -4.72
CA ASP A 81 15.93 15.10 -5.54
C ASP A 81 14.44 14.85 -5.79
N GLN A 82 14.05 13.59 -6.05
CA GLN A 82 12.64 13.21 -6.18
C GLN A 82 11.88 13.45 -4.88
N TYR A 83 12.45 13.09 -3.73
CA TYR A 83 11.82 13.34 -2.43
C TYR A 83 11.72 14.84 -2.11
N ALA A 84 12.75 15.61 -2.42
CA ALA A 84 12.74 17.06 -2.23
C ALA A 84 11.65 17.72 -3.10
N GLU A 85 11.52 17.31 -4.35
CA GLU A 85 10.49 17.81 -5.26
C GLU A 85 9.07 17.45 -4.79
N MET A 86 8.88 16.24 -4.28
CA MET A 86 7.60 15.83 -3.69
C MET A 86 7.25 16.63 -2.44
N GLN A 87 8.20 16.84 -1.53
CA GLN A 87 7.99 17.67 -0.34
C GLN A 87 7.62 19.10 -0.71
N ARG A 88 8.25 19.65 -1.77
CA ARG A 88 7.95 20.98 -2.29
C ARG A 88 6.54 21.10 -2.88
N THR A 89 6.09 20.07 -3.59
CA THR A 89 4.81 20.08 -4.32
C THR A 89 3.62 19.62 -3.48
N ALA A 90 3.84 18.77 -2.48
CA ALA A 90 2.79 18.18 -1.65
C ALA A 90 1.81 19.20 -1.01
N PRO A 91 2.26 20.34 -0.41
CA PRO A 91 1.34 21.32 0.17
C PRO A 91 0.41 21.97 -0.87
N VAL A 92 0.90 22.16 -2.10
CA VAL A 92 0.13 22.76 -3.20
C VAL A 92 -0.92 21.79 -3.70
N MET A 93 -0.53 20.54 -3.93
CA MET A 93 -1.44 19.46 -4.34
C MET A 93 -2.53 19.21 -3.29
N LEU A 94 -2.14 19.20 -2.00
CA LEU A 94 -3.08 19.01 -0.91
C LEU A 94 -4.09 20.16 -0.82
N ARG A 95 -3.65 21.41 -1.03
CA ARG A 95 -4.56 22.57 -1.05
C ARG A 95 -5.57 22.47 -2.20
N GLU A 96 -5.10 22.21 -3.42
CA GLU A 96 -5.96 22.02 -4.61
C GLU A 96 -7.00 20.92 -4.37
N TRP A 97 -6.57 19.77 -3.84
CA TRP A 97 -7.49 18.69 -3.50
C TRP A 97 -8.46 19.06 -2.38
N SER A 98 -7.99 19.79 -1.35
CA SER A 98 -8.81 20.15 -0.19
C SER A 98 -10.03 20.99 -0.58
N GLU A 99 -9.89 21.86 -1.57
CA GLU A 99 -10.93 22.74 -2.11
C GLU A 99 -11.80 22.03 -3.15
N THR A 100 -11.19 21.27 -4.07
CA THR A 100 -11.89 20.72 -5.24
C THR A 100 -12.44 19.31 -5.04
N LYS A 101 -11.87 18.54 -4.11
CA LYS A 101 -12.07 17.09 -3.95
C LYS A 101 -11.82 16.28 -5.24
N LYS A 102 -11.03 16.82 -6.17
CA LYS A 102 -10.65 16.17 -7.43
C LYS A 102 -9.16 15.87 -7.43
N ALA A 103 -8.76 14.88 -8.22
CA ALA A 103 -7.35 14.55 -8.40
C ALA A 103 -6.57 15.82 -8.85
N PRO A 104 -5.49 16.20 -8.15
CA PRO A 104 -4.70 17.36 -8.51
C PRO A 104 -4.14 17.25 -9.93
N ARG A 105 -4.07 18.37 -10.66
CA ARG A 105 -3.54 18.41 -12.03
C ARG A 105 -2.03 18.19 -12.10
N HIS A 106 -1.32 18.50 -11.02
CA HIS A 106 0.11 18.24 -10.87
C HIS A 106 0.35 16.76 -10.58
N LYS A 107 0.10 15.88 -11.55
CA LYS A 107 0.68 14.54 -11.52
C LYS A 107 2.12 14.66 -12.01
N ALA A 108 3.07 14.44 -11.11
CA ALA A 108 4.46 14.18 -11.45
C ALA A 108 4.56 12.87 -12.25
#